data_AF-A0A3B9H137-F1
#
_entry.id   AF-A0A3B9H137-F1
#
_cell.length_a   1.000
_cell.length_b   1.000
_cell.length_c   1.000
_cell.angle_alpha   90.00
_cell.angle_beta   90.00
_cell.angle_gamma   90.00
#
_symmetry.space_group_name_H-M   'P 1'
#
loop_
_entity.id
_entity.type
_entity.pdbx_description
1 polymer ?
#
loop_
_entity_poly.entity_id
_entity_poly.type
_entity_poly.pdbx_seq_one_letter_code
_entity_poly.pdbx_strand_id
1 'polypeptide(L)'
;MATDNIWQMLTDNVGTVVTVVSAIAAVIGALASRAETRKQRQLRTEQLRQTIDSSSLDWGNAAIDTLARAAMLARTRHFHGNEGSFQTAKAATLVNLTSLIDRGRMFFPNLQPDRHGLSKEGAYQGFRAPILDCLVWTYEEIYVLTREGGPTGENSASFIDDCRKLMVSELQAHLDPRRLNQVVGRYTAQDSKRQQQAISRAEELRAQLLTRRPGLSIDTWNRQPEQPETVP
;
A
#
# COMPACT_ATOMS: atom_id res chain seq x y z
N MET A 1 14.01 70.51 18.14
CA MET A 1 13.35 70.49 19.46
C MET A 1 12.75 69.13 19.82
N ALA A 2 11.81 68.55 19.06
CA ALA A 2 11.28 67.21 19.41
C ALA A 2 12.30 66.08 19.18
N THR A 3 13.15 66.20 18.15
CA THR A 3 14.22 65.24 17.83
C THR A 3 15.34 65.24 18.85
N ASP A 4 15.73 66.42 19.35
CA ASP A 4 16.88 66.58 20.26
C ASP A 4 16.60 65.96 21.65
N ASN A 5 15.35 66.07 22.12
CA ASN A 5 14.88 65.40 23.34
C ASN A 5 14.84 63.87 23.20
N ILE A 6 14.55 63.34 22.01
CA ILE A 6 14.54 61.89 21.76
C ILE A 6 15.98 61.35 21.81
N TRP A 7 16.94 62.07 21.23
CA TRP A 7 18.36 61.68 21.25
C TRP A 7 18.96 61.70 22.65
N GLN A 8 18.62 62.69 23.48
CA GLN A 8 19.12 62.79 24.85
C GLN A 8 18.51 61.72 25.78
N MET A 9 17.22 61.41 25.60
CA MET A 9 16.53 60.34 26.32
C MET A 9 17.02 58.94 25.90
N LEU A 10 17.44 58.77 24.64
CA LEU A 10 18.08 57.56 24.11
C LEU A 10 19.47 57.33 24.70
N THR A 11 20.28 58.38 24.87
CA THR A 11 21.65 58.26 25.43
C THR A 11 21.66 57.97 26.93
N ASP A 12 20.66 58.45 27.68
CA ASP A 12 20.57 58.21 29.12
C ASP A 12 20.00 56.82 29.46
N ASN A 13 19.29 56.18 28.52
CA ASN A 13 18.61 54.89 28.71
C ASN A 13 19.04 53.82 27.69
N VAL A 14 20.29 53.88 27.19
CA VAL A 14 20.82 52.98 26.15
C VAL A 14 20.58 51.51 26.49
N GLY A 15 20.79 51.10 27.75
CA GLY A 15 20.54 49.73 28.20
C GLY A 15 19.09 49.28 28.02
N THR A 16 18.12 50.12 28.38
CA THR A 16 16.68 49.84 28.22
C THR A 16 16.25 49.81 26.75
N VAL A 17 16.85 50.67 25.92
CA VAL A 17 16.57 50.70 24.48
C VAL A 17 17.07 49.42 23.81
N VAL A 18 18.28 48.97 24.16
CA VAL A 18 18.88 47.73 23.65
C VAL A 18 18.05 46.51 24.07
N THR A 19 17.56 46.45 25.31
CA THR A 19 16.73 45.32 25.77
C THR A 19 15.37 45.27 25.06
N VAL A 20 14.71 46.42 24.86
CA VAL A 20 13.45 46.50 24.13
C VAL A 20 13.62 46.08 22.66
N VAL A 21 14.65 46.58 21.97
CA VAL A 21 14.94 46.19 20.58
C VAL A 21 15.27 44.70 20.48
N SER A 22 16.06 44.17 21.42
CA SER A 22 16.41 42.75 21.48
C SER A 22 15.19 41.87 21.74
N ALA A 23 14.27 42.29 22.61
CA ALA A 23 13.02 41.60 22.88
C ALA A 23 12.11 41.57 21.64
N ILE A 24 12.00 42.68 20.91
CA ILE A 24 11.25 42.75 19.65
C ILE A 24 11.88 41.82 18.61
N ALA A 25 13.20 41.87 18.44
CA ALA A 25 13.92 40.99 17.52
C ALA A 25 13.73 39.50 17.88
N ALA A 26 13.75 39.16 19.17
CA ALA A 26 13.50 37.80 19.65
C ALA A 26 12.07 37.34 19.37
N VAL A 27 11.06 38.20 19.54
CA VAL A 27 9.65 37.88 19.20
C VAL A 27 9.48 37.67 17.70
N ILE A 28 10.05 38.54 16.86
CA ILE A 28 10.01 38.40 15.41
C ILE A 28 10.73 37.09 14.98
N GLY A 29 11.90 36.82 15.54
CA GLY A 29 12.65 35.59 15.31
C GLY A 29 11.88 34.33 15.74
N ALA A 30 11.18 34.38 16.88
CA ALA A 30 10.34 33.28 17.35
C ALA A 30 9.12 33.04 16.44
N LEU A 31 8.49 34.11 15.92
CA LEU A 31 7.38 34.00 14.97
C LEU A 31 7.84 33.45 13.62
N ALA A 32 8.96 33.94 13.09
CA ALA A 32 9.57 33.43 11.86
C ALA A 32 9.97 31.95 12.00
N SER A 33 10.61 31.59 13.12
CA SER A 33 10.99 30.20 13.43
C SER A 33 9.78 29.27 13.54
N ARG A 34 8.67 29.73 14.13
CA ARG A 34 7.41 28.96 14.18
C ARG A 34 6.80 28.78 12.79
N ALA A 35 6.79 29.82 11.96
CA ALA A 35 6.28 29.74 10.59
C ALA A 35 7.12 28.77 9.74
N GLU A 36 8.44 28.84 9.86
CA GLU A 36 9.38 27.94 9.20
C GLU A 36 9.22 26.49 9.69
N THR A 37 9.11 26.28 11.00
CA THR A 37 8.87 24.93 11.56
C THR A 37 7.58 24.30 11.03
N ARG A 38 6.52 25.10 10.82
CA ARG A 38 5.26 24.62 10.22
C ARG A 38 5.46 24.20 8.76
N LYS A 39 6.14 25.03 7.96
CA LYS A 39 6.47 24.69 6.56
C LYS A 39 7.35 23.44 6.47
N GLN A 40 8.37 23.34 7.32
CA GLN A 40 9.25 22.17 7.36
C GLN A 40 8.49 20.89 7.75
N ARG A 41 7.54 20.96 8.69
CA ARG A 41 6.69 19.81 9.03
C ARG A 41 5.83 19.38 7.85
N GLN A 42 5.22 20.33 7.14
CA GLN A 42 4.41 20.05 5.94
C GLN A 42 5.26 19.37 4.86
N LEU A 43 6.41 19.94 4.51
CA LEU A 43 7.33 19.38 3.52
C LEU A 43 7.82 17.98 3.91
N ARG A 44 8.15 17.75 5.19
CA ARG A 44 8.56 16.41 5.67
C ARG A 44 7.45 15.37 5.54
N THR A 45 6.21 15.74 5.81
CA THR A 45 5.06 14.84 5.63
C THR A 45 4.83 14.51 4.16
N GLU A 46 4.95 15.51 3.28
CA GLU A 46 4.84 15.29 1.83
C GLU A 46 5.98 14.40 1.29
N GLN A 47 7.21 14.63 1.73
CA GLN A 47 8.36 13.78 1.40
C GLN A 47 8.16 12.34 1.88
N LEU A 48 7.65 12.16 3.10
CA LEU A 48 7.35 10.83 3.63
C LEU A 48 6.28 10.12 2.78
N ARG A 49 5.22 10.82 2.39
CA ARG A 49 4.19 10.29 1.49
C ARG A 49 4.77 9.86 0.14
N GLN A 50 5.52 10.75 -0.51
CA GLN A 50 6.19 10.43 -1.77
C GLN A 50 7.12 9.22 -1.65
N THR A 51 7.83 9.08 -0.52
CA THR A 51 8.71 7.95 -0.25
C THR A 51 7.92 6.64 -0.12
N ILE A 52 6.80 6.67 0.61
CA ILE A 52 5.91 5.51 0.76
C ILE A 52 5.30 5.12 -0.59
N ASP A 53 4.80 6.09 -1.36
CA ASP A 53 4.20 5.84 -2.68
C ASP A 53 5.22 5.28 -3.67
N SER A 54 6.45 5.79 -3.66
CA SER A 54 7.55 5.23 -4.46
C SER A 54 7.86 3.79 -4.04
N SER A 55 7.91 3.53 -2.73
CA SER A 55 8.20 2.19 -2.20
C SER A 55 7.09 1.19 -2.51
N SER A 56 5.83 1.62 -2.51
CA SER A 56 4.68 0.77 -2.86
C SER A 56 4.64 0.50 -4.37
N LEU A 57 5.03 1.46 -5.22
CA LEU A 57 5.23 1.24 -6.65
C LEU A 57 6.34 0.23 -6.93
N ASP A 58 7.50 0.36 -6.28
CA ASP A 58 8.62 -0.58 -6.44
C ASP A 58 8.25 -2.00 -6.03
N TRP A 59 7.54 -2.14 -4.90
CA TRP A 59 6.96 -3.41 -4.48
C TRP A 59 5.98 -3.95 -5.53
N GLY A 60 5.11 -3.09 -6.07
CA GLY A 60 4.14 -3.43 -7.09
C GLY A 60 4.77 -3.95 -8.38
N ASN A 61 5.85 -3.31 -8.84
CA ASN A 61 6.64 -3.77 -9.98
C ASN A 61 7.22 -5.17 -9.74
N ALA A 62 7.83 -5.40 -8.58
CA ALA A 62 8.36 -6.71 -8.21
C ALA A 62 7.27 -7.79 -8.13
N ALA A 63 6.07 -7.44 -7.66
CA ALA A 63 4.91 -8.32 -7.63
C ALA A 63 4.42 -8.68 -9.04
N ILE A 64 4.28 -7.70 -9.94
CA ILE A 64 3.87 -7.92 -11.33
C ILE A 64 4.87 -8.83 -12.06
N ASP A 65 6.16 -8.58 -11.89
CA ASP A 65 7.22 -9.40 -12.47
C ASP A 65 7.21 -10.83 -11.93
N THR A 66 7.00 -11.00 -10.63
CA THR A 66 6.91 -12.33 -10.01
C THR A 66 5.70 -13.10 -10.51
N LEU A 67 4.54 -12.45 -10.64
CA LEU A 67 3.34 -13.06 -11.22
C LEU A 67 3.55 -13.46 -12.69
N ALA A 68 4.20 -12.60 -13.49
CA ALA A 68 4.53 -12.92 -14.87
C ALA A 68 5.48 -14.12 -14.98
N ARG A 69 6.51 -14.17 -14.12
CA ARG A 69 7.43 -15.32 -14.03
C ARG A 69 6.73 -16.59 -13.57
N ALA A 70 5.79 -16.50 -12.62
CA ALA A 70 4.98 -17.63 -12.18
C ALA A 70 4.09 -18.18 -13.31
N ALA A 71 3.44 -17.30 -14.08
CA ALA A 71 2.67 -17.70 -15.25
C ALA A 71 3.57 -18.38 -16.30
N MET A 72 4.76 -17.84 -16.56
CA MET A 72 5.72 -18.45 -17.48
C MET A 72 6.23 -19.81 -16.98
N LEU A 73 6.49 -19.96 -15.67
CA LEU A 73 6.84 -21.25 -15.07
C LEU A 73 5.73 -22.28 -15.32
N ALA A 74 4.46 -21.90 -15.17
CA ALA A 74 3.33 -22.77 -15.46
C ALA A 74 3.27 -23.20 -16.94
N ARG A 75 3.44 -22.26 -17.89
CA ARG A 75 3.46 -22.54 -19.33
C ARG A 75 4.62 -23.45 -19.73
N THR A 76 5.80 -23.21 -19.15
CA THR A 76 7.06 -23.85 -19.57
C THR A 76 7.47 -25.03 -18.70
N ARG A 77 6.61 -25.48 -17.78
CA ARG A 77 6.90 -26.56 -16.82
C ARG A 77 7.51 -27.82 -17.47
N HIS A 78 7.05 -28.19 -18.67
CA HIS A 78 7.53 -29.37 -19.40
C HIS A 78 8.88 -29.18 -20.09
N PHE A 79 9.30 -27.93 -20.30
CA PHE A 79 10.60 -27.60 -20.92
C PHE A 79 11.76 -27.62 -19.92
N HIS A 80 11.49 -27.79 -18.62
CA HIS A 80 12.52 -28.02 -17.63
C HIS A 80 13.21 -29.38 -17.87
N GLY A 81 14.55 -29.37 -17.88
CA GLY A 81 15.37 -30.53 -18.25
C GLY A 81 15.14 -31.76 -17.36
N ASN A 82 14.76 -31.57 -16.11
CA ASN A 82 14.36 -32.63 -15.19
C ASN A 82 13.46 -32.11 -14.06
N GLU A 83 12.90 -33.04 -13.25
CA GLU A 83 12.06 -32.71 -12.10
C GLU A 83 12.76 -31.80 -11.08
N GLY A 84 14.03 -32.07 -10.79
CA GLY A 84 14.81 -31.27 -9.84
C GLY A 84 14.87 -29.79 -10.23
N SER A 85 15.15 -29.51 -11.51
CA SER A 85 15.22 -28.14 -12.05
C SER A 85 13.87 -27.41 -11.99
N PHE A 86 12.76 -28.14 -12.18
CA PHE A 86 11.42 -27.59 -12.02
C PHE A 86 11.12 -27.27 -10.55
N GLN A 87 11.44 -28.20 -9.63
CA GLN A 87 11.22 -28.00 -8.19
C GLN A 87 12.05 -26.83 -7.64
N THR A 88 13.29 -26.63 -8.12
CA THR A 88 14.09 -25.45 -7.74
C THR A 88 13.43 -24.15 -8.21
N ALA A 89 12.96 -24.08 -9.46
CA ALA A 89 12.29 -22.89 -9.98
C ALA A 89 10.96 -22.61 -9.27
N LYS A 90 10.20 -23.67 -8.96
CA LYS A 90 8.98 -23.60 -8.17
C LYS A 90 9.24 -23.09 -6.76
N ALA A 91 10.21 -23.65 -6.05
CA ALA A 91 10.56 -23.23 -4.69
C ALA A 91 10.99 -21.75 -4.66
N ALA A 92 11.84 -21.33 -5.61
CA ALA A 92 12.23 -19.92 -5.73
C ALA A 92 11.04 -18.99 -5.97
N THR A 93 10.09 -19.41 -6.81
CA THR A 93 8.85 -18.67 -7.08
C THR A 93 7.98 -18.54 -5.84
N LEU A 94 7.80 -19.62 -5.08
CA LEU A 94 7.02 -19.63 -3.84
C LEU A 94 7.63 -18.73 -2.77
N VAL A 95 8.96 -18.75 -2.58
CA VAL A 95 9.65 -17.86 -1.65
C VAL A 95 9.44 -16.39 -2.02
N ASN A 96 9.55 -16.05 -3.31
CA ASN A 96 9.33 -14.69 -3.78
C ASN A 96 7.87 -14.24 -3.53
N LEU A 97 6.89 -15.11 -3.81
CA LEU A 97 5.49 -14.80 -3.56
C LEU A 97 5.22 -14.55 -2.07
N THR A 98 5.70 -15.42 -1.18
CA THR A 98 5.54 -15.24 0.27
C THR A 98 6.19 -13.95 0.76
N SER A 99 7.42 -13.67 0.33
CA SER A 99 8.11 -12.42 0.68
C SER A 99 7.35 -11.18 0.22
N LEU A 100 6.76 -11.21 -0.98
CA LEU A 100 5.95 -10.11 -1.49
C LEU A 100 4.63 -9.94 -0.73
N ILE A 101 3.99 -11.03 -0.29
CA ILE A 101 2.78 -10.98 0.54
C ILE A 101 3.08 -10.24 1.85
N ASP A 102 4.16 -10.62 2.53
CA ASP A 102 4.53 -10.02 3.82
C ASP A 102 4.93 -8.55 3.67
N ARG A 103 5.72 -8.24 2.63
CA ARG A 103 6.11 -6.86 2.34
C ARG A 103 4.92 -5.99 1.94
N GLY A 104 3.96 -6.56 1.21
CA GLY A 104 2.77 -5.87 0.76
C GLY A 104 1.88 -5.40 1.91
N ARG A 105 1.85 -6.11 3.04
CA ARG A 105 1.10 -5.72 4.23
C ARG A 105 1.52 -4.37 4.82
N MET A 106 2.76 -3.93 4.56
CA MET A 106 3.25 -2.61 5.02
C MET A 106 2.60 -1.44 4.25
N PHE A 107 2.14 -1.69 3.02
CA PHE A 107 1.51 -0.69 2.15
C PHE A 107 0.00 -0.85 2.06
N PHE A 108 -0.49 -2.09 2.20
CA PHE A 108 -1.89 -2.47 2.05
C PHE A 108 -2.41 -3.10 3.34
N PRO A 109 -2.91 -2.28 4.29
CA PRO A 109 -3.45 -2.79 5.54
C PRO A 109 -4.67 -3.69 5.27
N ASN A 110 -4.92 -4.63 6.19
CA ASN A 110 -6.11 -5.45 6.16
C ASN A 110 -7.37 -4.60 6.40
N LEU A 111 -8.47 -4.97 5.75
CA LEU A 111 -9.79 -4.36 5.94
C LEU A 111 -10.39 -4.83 7.26
N GLN A 112 -11.06 -3.94 7.99
CA GLN A 112 -11.74 -4.25 9.26
C GLN A 112 -10.86 -5.01 10.28
N PRO A 113 -9.68 -4.46 10.64
CA PRO A 113 -8.74 -5.12 11.57
C PRO A 113 -9.38 -5.43 12.93
N ASP A 114 -10.32 -4.60 13.38
CA ASP A 114 -10.96 -4.72 14.70
C ASP A 114 -12.09 -5.76 14.76
N ARG A 115 -12.44 -6.39 13.63
CA ARG A 115 -13.59 -7.31 13.56
C ARG A 115 -13.21 -8.78 13.43
N HIS A 116 -12.02 -9.07 12.91
CA HIS A 116 -11.66 -10.42 12.51
C HIS A 116 -10.24 -10.79 12.93
N GLY A 117 -10.06 -12.03 13.39
CA GLY A 117 -8.72 -12.55 13.72
C GLY A 117 -8.05 -11.83 14.88
N LEU A 118 -8.80 -11.33 15.87
CA LEU A 118 -8.29 -10.57 17.01
C LEU A 118 -7.19 -11.29 17.83
N SER A 119 -7.12 -12.62 17.73
CA SER A 119 -6.06 -13.43 18.34
C SER A 119 -4.77 -13.53 17.52
N LYS A 120 -4.76 -13.05 16.27
CA LYS A 120 -3.57 -13.01 15.37
C LYS A 120 -2.73 -11.77 15.67
N GLU A 121 -1.46 -11.74 15.22
CA GLU A 121 -0.64 -10.52 15.35
C GLU A 121 -1.25 -9.37 14.53
N GLY A 122 -1.00 -8.12 14.94
CA GLY A 122 -1.69 -6.94 14.40
C GLY A 122 -1.72 -6.85 12.86
N ALA A 123 -0.62 -7.18 12.17
CA ALA A 123 -0.55 -7.15 10.70
C ALA A 123 -1.39 -8.25 10.01
N TYR A 124 -1.89 -9.22 10.77
CA TYR A 124 -2.72 -10.35 10.32
C TYR A 124 -4.17 -10.29 10.84
N GLN A 125 -4.51 -9.25 11.61
CA GLN A 125 -5.89 -8.97 12.02
C GLN A 125 -6.68 -8.35 10.87
N GLY A 126 -7.97 -8.67 10.76
CA GLY A 126 -8.84 -8.24 9.67
C GLY A 126 -8.79 -9.13 8.42
N PHE A 127 -9.33 -8.60 7.34
CA PHE A 127 -9.41 -9.24 6.03
C PHE A 127 -8.30 -8.75 5.11
N ARG A 128 -7.56 -9.67 4.50
CA ARG A 128 -6.50 -9.34 3.53
C ARG A 128 -7.05 -8.46 2.40
N ALA A 129 -6.29 -7.44 1.99
CA ALA A 129 -6.64 -6.60 0.85
C ALA A 129 -6.65 -7.41 -0.47
N PRO A 130 -7.58 -7.14 -1.41
CA PRO A 130 -7.68 -7.85 -2.70
C PRO A 130 -6.37 -7.93 -3.49
N ILE A 131 -5.57 -6.85 -3.46
CA ILE A 131 -4.26 -6.80 -4.11
C ILE A 131 -3.30 -7.90 -3.62
N LEU A 132 -3.35 -8.24 -2.33
CA LEU A 132 -2.51 -9.27 -1.73
C LEU A 132 -3.08 -10.68 -1.96
N ASP A 133 -4.38 -10.82 -2.20
CA ASP A 133 -4.96 -12.13 -2.50
C ASP A 133 -4.45 -12.70 -3.83
N CYS A 134 -4.21 -11.83 -4.82
CA CYS A 134 -3.65 -12.21 -6.11
C CYS A 134 -2.36 -13.04 -5.95
N LEU A 135 -1.49 -12.60 -5.03
CA LEU A 135 -0.23 -13.26 -4.71
C LEU A 135 -0.46 -14.59 -3.98
N VAL A 136 -1.42 -14.62 -3.05
CA VAL A 136 -1.75 -15.82 -2.26
C VAL A 136 -2.37 -16.90 -3.14
N TRP A 137 -3.32 -16.56 -4.01
CA TRP A 137 -3.89 -17.54 -4.92
C TRP A 137 -2.88 -18.04 -5.94
N THR A 138 -1.99 -17.16 -6.41
CA THR A 138 -0.88 -17.58 -7.27
C THR A 138 0.06 -18.53 -6.53
N TYR A 139 0.35 -18.26 -5.25
CA TYR A 139 1.13 -19.17 -4.40
C TYR A 139 0.46 -20.55 -4.33
N GLU A 140 -0.85 -20.59 -4.03
CA GLU A 140 -1.60 -21.84 -3.92
C GLU A 140 -1.66 -22.62 -5.24
N GLU A 141 -1.76 -21.93 -6.38
CA GLU A 141 -1.75 -22.55 -7.70
C GLU A 141 -0.36 -23.12 -8.05
N ILE A 142 0.71 -22.35 -7.79
CA ILE A 142 2.09 -22.80 -8.03
C ILE A 142 2.48 -23.92 -7.08
N TYR A 143 2.04 -23.89 -5.82
CA TYR A 143 2.40 -24.86 -4.78
C TYR A 143 2.11 -26.31 -5.19
N VAL A 144 1.11 -26.53 -6.03
CA VAL A 144 0.74 -27.87 -6.50
C VAL A 144 1.06 -28.15 -7.94
N LEU A 145 1.58 -27.15 -8.63
CA LEU A 145 2.03 -27.33 -9.99
C LEU A 145 3.12 -28.41 -9.96
N THR A 146 2.91 -29.46 -10.75
CA THR A 146 3.89 -30.51 -10.99
C THR A 146 4.43 -30.37 -12.40
N ARG A 147 5.63 -30.91 -12.65
CA ARG A 147 6.19 -30.98 -14.01
C ARG A 147 5.35 -31.89 -14.89
N GLU A 148 4.98 -33.06 -14.37
CA GLU A 148 4.16 -34.06 -15.04
C GLU A 148 2.85 -34.25 -14.26
N GLY A 149 1.70 -34.24 -14.95
CA GLY A 149 0.37 -34.31 -14.32
C GLY A 149 -0.16 -32.96 -13.78
N GLY A 150 -1.17 -33.00 -12.92
CA GLY A 150 -1.80 -31.81 -12.30
C GLY A 150 -2.67 -30.98 -13.26
N PRO A 151 -3.10 -29.77 -12.83
CA PRO A 151 -3.78 -28.81 -13.71
C PRO A 151 -2.96 -28.55 -14.98
N THR A 152 -3.61 -28.28 -16.12
CA THR A 152 -2.86 -27.98 -17.33
C THR A 152 -2.06 -26.69 -17.14
N GLY A 153 -0.80 -26.70 -17.57
CA GLY A 153 0.10 -25.55 -17.42
C GLY A 153 -0.50 -24.26 -17.98
N GLU A 154 -1.23 -24.35 -19.09
CA GLU A 154 -1.94 -23.22 -19.70
C GLU A 154 -3.12 -22.72 -18.84
N ASN A 155 -3.90 -23.62 -18.23
CA ASN A 155 -4.99 -23.22 -17.34
C ASN A 155 -4.46 -22.56 -16.07
N SER A 156 -3.32 -23.02 -15.53
CA SER A 156 -2.66 -22.37 -14.38
C SER A 156 -2.09 -21.01 -14.76
N ALA A 157 -1.44 -20.91 -15.92
CA ALA A 157 -0.90 -19.66 -16.41
C ALA A 157 -1.99 -18.61 -16.65
N SER A 158 -3.11 -18.99 -17.28
CA SER A 158 -4.26 -18.11 -17.50
C SER A 158 -4.86 -17.59 -16.20
N PHE A 159 -4.98 -18.46 -15.18
CA PHE A 159 -5.42 -18.06 -13.85
C PHE A 159 -4.47 -17.05 -13.18
N ILE A 160 -3.16 -17.27 -13.29
CA ILE A 160 -2.15 -16.36 -12.75
C ILE A 160 -2.16 -15.03 -13.50
N ASP A 161 -2.37 -15.04 -14.81
CA ASP A 161 -2.53 -13.83 -15.62
C ASP A 161 -3.76 -13.01 -15.17
N ASP A 162 -4.85 -13.65 -14.78
CA ASP A 162 -6.01 -12.98 -14.21
C ASP A 162 -5.75 -12.41 -12.81
N CYS A 163 -4.99 -13.12 -11.97
CA CYS A 163 -4.50 -12.57 -10.70
C CYS A 163 -3.63 -11.33 -10.93
N ARG A 164 -2.77 -11.36 -11.96
CA ARG A 164 -1.92 -10.22 -12.33
C ARG A 164 -2.74 -9.00 -12.80
N LYS A 165 -3.84 -9.20 -13.52
CA LYS A 165 -4.75 -8.10 -13.90
C LYS A 165 -5.38 -7.43 -12.68
N LEU A 166 -5.81 -8.22 -11.69
CA LEU A 166 -6.35 -7.68 -10.44
C LEU A 166 -5.27 -6.90 -9.67
N MET A 167 -4.05 -7.45 -9.56
CA MET A 167 -2.90 -6.77 -8.98
C MET A 167 -2.62 -5.40 -9.61
N VAL A 168 -2.56 -5.33 -10.95
CA VAL A 168 -2.32 -4.06 -11.66
C VAL A 168 -3.45 -3.06 -11.43
N SER A 169 -4.71 -3.53 -11.48
CA SER A 169 -5.88 -2.67 -11.26
C SER A 169 -5.87 -2.06 -9.85
N GLU A 170 -5.57 -2.86 -8.83
CA GLU A 170 -5.50 -2.38 -7.44
C GLU A 170 -4.31 -1.45 -7.19
N LEU A 171 -3.14 -1.77 -7.77
CA LEU A 171 -1.96 -0.91 -7.67
C LEU A 171 -2.19 0.45 -8.33
N GLN A 172 -2.79 0.46 -9.52
CA GLN A 172 -3.17 1.69 -10.21
C GLN A 172 -4.16 2.49 -9.38
N ALA A 173 -5.16 1.82 -8.78
CA ALA A 173 -6.13 2.49 -7.92
C ALA A 173 -5.43 3.14 -6.71
N HIS A 174 -4.50 2.44 -6.07
CA HIS A 174 -3.75 2.95 -4.92
C HIS A 174 -2.90 4.19 -5.24
N LEU A 175 -2.29 4.23 -6.42
CA LEU A 175 -1.33 5.26 -6.81
C LEU A 175 -1.92 6.45 -7.61
N ASP A 176 -3.20 6.44 -7.96
CA ASP A 176 -3.81 7.47 -8.81
C ASP A 176 -3.79 8.88 -8.14
N PRO A 177 -2.95 9.83 -8.60
CA PRO A 177 -2.83 11.15 -7.98
C PRO A 177 -4.05 12.05 -8.24
N ARG A 178 -4.89 11.72 -9.24
CA ARG A 178 -6.15 12.42 -9.49
C ARG A 178 -7.16 12.20 -8.35
N ARG A 179 -7.02 11.11 -7.59
CA ARG A 179 -7.81 10.81 -6.39
C ARG A 179 -7.33 11.57 -5.15
N LEU A 180 -6.03 11.86 -5.05
CA LEU A 180 -5.46 12.60 -3.91
C LEU A 180 -5.82 14.09 -3.88
N ASN A 181 -6.07 14.71 -5.03
CA ASN A 181 -6.24 16.17 -5.15
C ASN A 181 -7.69 16.65 -5.39
N GLN A 182 -8.69 15.77 -5.52
CA GLN A 182 -10.09 16.18 -5.79
C GLN A 182 -11.00 16.08 -4.57
N VAL A 183 -11.07 17.19 -3.83
CA VAL A 183 -12.15 17.72 -2.98
C VAL A 183 -13.24 16.72 -2.52
N VAL A 184 -13.20 16.47 -1.20
CA VAL A 184 -14.16 15.83 -0.28
C VAL A 184 -15.62 16.08 -0.68
N GLY A 185 -16.37 15.00 -0.98
CA GLY A 185 -17.85 15.05 -1.04
C GLY A 185 -18.52 14.07 -2.01
N ARG A 186 -18.00 13.89 -3.23
CA ARG A 186 -18.57 12.97 -4.25
C ARG A 186 -17.87 11.60 -4.33
N TYR A 187 -16.74 11.44 -3.64
CA TYR A 187 -15.82 10.32 -3.85
C TYR A 187 -16.05 9.09 -2.95
N THR A 188 -16.77 9.21 -1.83
CA THR A 188 -17.01 8.08 -0.92
C THR A 188 -17.74 6.93 -1.61
N ALA A 189 -18.78 7.22 -2.40
CA ALA A 189 -19.53 6.20 -3.13
C ALA A 189 -18.73 5.53 -4.27
N GLN A 190 -17.84 6.28 -4.94
CA GLN A 190 -17.03 5.75 -6.05
C GLN A 190 -15.88 4.88 -5.55
N ASP A 191 -15.29 5.24 -4.41
CA ASP A 191 -14.29 4.45 -3.73
C ASP A 191 -14.91 3.16 -3.16
N SER A 192 -16.09 3.24 -2.54
CA SER A 192 -16.84 2.05 -2.08
C SER A 192 -17.23 1.13 -3.24
N LYS A 193 -17.67 1.66 -4.39
CA LYS A 193 -18.03 0.84 -5.57
C LYS A 193 -16.83 0.12 -6.15
N ARG A 194 -15.67 0.78 -6.23
CA ARG A 194 -14.43 0.14 -6.71
C ARG A 194 -13.92 -0.91 -5.73
N GLN A 195 -13.94 -0.62 -4.44
CA GLN A 195 -13.59 -1.59 -3.42
C GLN A 195 -14.50 -2.82 -3.50
N GLN A 196 -15.81 -2.63 -3.71
CA GLN A 196 -16.76 -3.72 -3.98
C GLN A 196 -16.39 -4.51 -5.23
N GLN A 197 -16.03 -3.84 -6.33
CA GLN A 197 -15.59 -4.51 -7.57
C GLN A 197 -14.31 -5.31 -7.36
N ALA A 198 -13.33 -4.78 -6.63
CA ALA A 198 -12.08 -5.45 -6.31
C ALA A 198 -12.33 -6.68 -5.42
N ILE A 199 -13.16 -6.54 -4.38
CA ILE A 199 -13.60 -7.65 -3.52
C ILE A 199 -14.34 -8.71 -4.34
N SER A 200 -15.28 -8.31 -5.19
CA SER A 200 -16.03 -9.24 -6.04
C SER A 200 -15.12 -9.98 -7.01
N ARG A 201 -14.20 -9.28 -7.68
CA ARG A 201 -13.23 -9.91 -8.59
C ARG A 201 -12.29 -10.85 -7.84
N ALA A 202 -11.91 -10.48 -6.62
CA ALA A 202 -11.15 -11.33 -5.73
C ALA A 202 -11.92 -12.62 -5.39
N GLU A 203 -13.20 -12.50 -5.02
CA GLU A 203 -14.06 -13.63 -4.71
C GLU A 203 -14.28 -14.56 -5.91
N GLU A 204 -14.42 -14.02 -7.12
CA GLU A 204 -14.48 -14.80 -8.37
C GLU A 204 -13.23 -15.66 -8.58
N LEU A 205 -12.04 -15.06 -8.43
CA LEU A 205 -10.77 -15.76 -8.59
C LEU A 205 -10.58 -16.83 -7.50
N ARG A 206 -10.99 -16.51 -6.27
CA ARG A 206 -11.04 -17.49 -5.18
C ARG A 206 -11.97 -18.65 -5.51
N ALA A 207 -13.18 -18.38 -6.00
CA ALA A 207 -14.14 -19.41 -6.37
C ALA A 207 -13.58 -20.30 -7.48
N GLN A 208 -12.95 -19.70 -8.51
CA GLN A 208 -12.26 -20.43 -9.57
C GLN A 208 -11.15 -21.33 -9.02
N LEU A 209 -10.34 -20.84 -8.08
CA LEU A 209 -9.31 -21.62 -7.41
C LEU A 209 -9.91 -22.80 -6.62
N LEU A 210 -10.99 -22.57 -5.86
CA LEU A 210 -11.68 -23.62 -5.09
C LEU A 210 -12.35 -24.66 -5.98
N THR A 211 -12.91 -24.26 -7.14
CA THR A 211 -13.44 -25.22 -8.14
C THR A 211 -12.33 -26.13 -8.65
N ARG A 212 -11.13 -25.59 -8.85
CA ARG A 212 -9.95 -26.38 -9.23
C ARG A 212 -9.41 -27.21 -8.07
N ARG A 213 -9.68 -26.79 -6.82
CA ARG A 213 -9.07 -27.32 -5.58
C ARG A 213 -10.09 -27.41 -4.44
N PRO A 214 -11.02 -28.39 -4.47
CA PRO A 214 -12.12 -28.44 -3.50
C PRO A 214 -11.69 -28.64 -2.04
N GLY A 215 -10.50 -29.22 -1.81
CA GLY A 215 -9.94 -29.45 -0.47
C GLY A 215 -9.06 -28.32 0.07
N LEU A 216 -8.90 -27.22 -0.68
CA LEU A 216 -8.06 -26.11 -0.27
C LEU A 216 -8.76 -25.28 0.81
N SER A 217 -8.23 -25.29 2.03
CA SER A 217 -8.69 -24.41 3.11
C SER A 217 -8.03 -23.04 2.97
N ILE A 218 -8.67 -22.14 2.23
CA ILE A 218 -8.39 -20.70 2.32
C ILE A 218 -9.47 -20.09 3.20
N ASP A 219 -9.03 -19.62 4.37
CA ASP A 219 -9.60 -18.53 5.17
C ASP A 219 -10.85 -17.89 4.49
N THR A 220 -12.02 -18.42 4.86
CA THR A 220 -13.34 -18.16 4.26
C THR A 220 -13.95 -16.88 4.84
N TRP A 221 -13.98 -15.79 4.08
CA TRP A 221 -14.50 -14.52 4.61
C TRP A 221 -15.56 -13.89 3.71
N ASN A 222 -16.61 -13.35 4.32
CA ASN A 222 -17.58 -12.49 3.67
C ASN A 222 -17.13 -11.03 3.87
N ARG A 223 -16.46 -10.44 2.88
CA ARG A 223 -15.94 -9.07 2.97
C ARG A 223 -17.06 -8.09 2.64
N GLN A 224 -17.78 -7.62 3.65
CA GLN A 224 -18.69 -6.50 3.44
C GLN A 224 -17.89 -5.20 3.39
N PRO A 225 -18.05 -4.36 2.35
CA PRO A 225 -17.50 -3.00 2.36
C PRO A 225 -18.07 -2.25 3.56
N GLU A 226 -17.27 -1.36 4.17
CA GLU A 226 -17.81 -0.45 5.18
C GLU A 226 -18.89 0.42 4.52
N GLN A 227 -20.11 0.38 5.06
CA GLN A 227 -21.12 1.34 4.68
C GLN A 227 -20.61 2.72 5.10
N PRO A 228 -20.70 3.75 4.24
CA PRO A 228 -20.30 5.09 4.63
C PRO A 228 -21.10 5.47 5.87
N GLU A 229 -20.41 5.84 6.95
CA GLU A 229 -21.06 6.44 8.12
C GLU A 229 -21.90 7.62 7.61
N THR A 230 -23.22 7.50 7.73
CA THR A 230 -24.11 8.65 7.61
C THR A 230 -23.78 9.54 8.80
N VAL A 231 -22.90 10.51 8.58
CA VAL A 231 -22.67 11.59 9.54
C VAL A 231 -24.03 12.30 9.73
N PRO A 232 -24.58 12.37 10.96
CA PRO A 232 -25.85 13.04 11.23
C PRO A 232 -25.78 14.55 10.97
#